data_AF-A0ABC9P0P3-F1
#
_entry.id   AF-A0ABC9P0P3-F1
#
_cell.length_a   1.000
_cell.length_b   1.000
_cell.length_c   1.000
_cell.angle_alpha   90.00
_cell.angle_beta   90.00
_cell.angle_gamma   90.00
#
_symmetry.space_group_name_H-M   'P 1'
#
loop_
_entity.id
_entity.type
_entity.pdbx_description
1 polymer ?
#
loop_
_entity_poly.entity_id
_entity_poly.type
_entity_poly.pdbx_seq_one_letter_code
_entity_poly.pdbx_strand_id
1 'polypeptide(L)'
;MNKLVIYGRPATKKNSSRVVYAGKYPRVLPSKAFEEYQALALKQLQFYRKRAYHSGPVSLRCRYYMPNWAHWPDLVGLLQATSDILTEAGIIDDDMWVANYDGSEIVGIDKANSRVEIEFIQVKEGTILYELRDRRHTKRAKR
;
A
#
# COMPACT_ATOMS: atom_id res chain seq x y z
N MET A 1 4.15 -11.83 11.84
CA MET A 1 4.17 -10.52 12.51
C MET A 1 3.01 -9.74 11.95
N ASN A 2 2.09 -9.26 12.78
CA ASN A 2 0.81 -8.75 12.28
C ASN A 2 0.78 -7.23 12.13
N LYS A 3 1.89 -6.53 12.43
CA LYS A 3 1.99 -5.08 12.33
C LYS A 3 3.30 -4.67 11.66
N LEU A 4 3.22 -3.72 10.74
CA LEU A 4 4.34 -3.03 10.11
C LEU A 4 4.20 -1.53 10.35
N VAL A 5 5.34 -0.85 10.40
CA VAL A 5 5.38 0.60 10.51
C VAL A 5 6.30 1.10 9.41
N ILE A 6 5.82 2.08 8.64
CA ILE A 6 6.61 2.76 7.62
C ILE A 6 6.72 4.21 8.06
N TYR A 7 7.94 4.64 8.38
CA TYR A 7 8.24 6.02 8.72
C TYR A 7 8.34 6.88 7.46
N GLY A 8 8.09 8.17 7.62
CA GLY A 8 8.09 9.15 6.53
C GLY A 8 6.70 9.77 6.34
N ARG A 9 6.64 10.86 5.58
CA ARG A 9 5.39 11.56 5.28
C ARG A 9 4.53 10.71 4.35
N PRO A 10 3.37 10.17 4.79
CA PRO A 10 2.52 9.41 3.88
C PRO A 10 2.02 10.32 2.76
N ALA A 11 2.17 9.86 1.52
CA ALA A 11 1.86 10.63 0.32
C ALA A 11 0.99 9.81 -0.63
N THR A 12 0.08 10.47 -1.34
CA THR A 12 -0.76 9.82 -2.35
C THR A 12 -0.09 9.91 -3.73
N LYS A 13 -0.32 8.89 -4.55
CA LYS A 13 0.25 8.78 -5.90
C LYS A 13 -0.26 9.84 -6.87
N LYS A 14 -1.54 10.26 -6.70
CA LYS A 14 -2.30 11.08 -7.67
C LYS A 14 -2.36 12.57 -7.35
N ASN A 15 -2.09 13.01 -6.11
CA ASN A 15 -2.08 14.43 -5.80
C ASN A 15 -0.88 15.09 -6.50
N SER A 16 -1.16 15.96 -7.48
CA SER A 16 -0.15 16.61 -8.32
C SER A 16 0.64 15.64 -9.22
N SER A 17 -0.06 14.75 -9.92
CA SER A 17 0.53 13.95 -11.01
C SER A 17 1.22 14.84 -12.04
N ARG A 18 2.37 14.41 -12.56
CA ARG A 18 3.18 15.19 -13.49
C ARG A 18 3.06 14.61 -14.89
N VAL A 19 2.84 15.46 -15.89
CA VAL A 19 2.95 15.02 -17.29
C VAL A 19 4.38 15.29 -17.74
N VAL A 20 5.10 14.23 -18.13
CA VAL A 20 6.43 14.33 -18.74
C VAL A 20 6.37 13.84 -20.18
N TYR A 21 7.23 14.38 -21.04
CA TYR A 21 7.30 13.95 -22.44
C TYR A 21 8.43 12.92 -22.61
N ALA A 22 8.07 11.70 -23.01
CA ALA A 22 9.02 10.69 -23.47
C ALA A 22 9.13 10.80 -24.99
N GLY A 23 9.97 11.73 -25.46
CA GLY A 23 9.99 12.14 -26.86
C GLY A 23 8.70 12.87 -27.24
N LYS A 24 7.93 12.34 -28.20
CA LYS A 24 6.64 12.93 -28.64
C LYS A 24 5.44 12.50 -27.81
N TYR A 25 5.56 11.50 -26.94
CA TYR A 25 4.43 10.90 -26.22
C TYR A 25 4.38 11.40 -24.76
N PRO A 26 3.26 12.03 -24.32
CA PRO A 26 3.10 12.39 -22.93
C PRO A 26 2.90 11.15 -22.06
N ARG A 27 3.58 11.09 -20.92
CA ARG A 27 3.40 10.09 -19.87
C ARG A 27 3.03 10.77 -18.56
N VAL A 28 2.04 10.23 -17.87
CA VAL A 28 1.67 10.70 -16.53
C VAL A 28 2.52 9.94 -15.52
N LEU A 29 3.41 10.67 -14.85
CA LEU A 29 4.18 10.18 -13.72
C LEU A 29 3.46 10.46 -12.40
N PRO A 30 3.66 9.59 -11.40
CA PRO A 30 3.20 9.86 -10.06
C PRO A 30 3.85 11.12 -9.48
N SER A 31 3.25 11.59 -8.39
CA SER A 31 3.76 12.76 -7.67
C SER A 31 5.18 12.51 -7.17
N LYS A 32 6.03 13.54 -7.22
CA LYS A 32 7.42 13.43 -6.74
C LYS A 32 7.47 13.05 -5.25
N ALA A 33 6.54 13.58 -4.46
CA ALA A 33 6.42 13.26 -3.04
C ALA A 33 6.09 11.78 -2.81
N PHE A 34 5.24 11.17 -3.66
CA PHE A 34 4.98 9.74 -3.59
C PHE A 34 6.19 8.91 -3.98
N GLU A 35 6.92 9.27 -5.04
CA GLU A 35 8.13 8.54 -5.45
C GLU A 35 9.20 8.54 -4.35
N GLU A 36 9.44 9.69 -3.72
CA GLU A 36 10.38 9.83 -2.60
C GLU A 36 9.93 8.99 -1.39
N TYR A 37 8.64 9.06 -1.03
CA TYR A 37 8.07 8.29 0.06
C TYR A 37 8.12 6.78 -0.22
N GLN A 38 7.77 6.35 -1.43
CA GLN A 38 7.79 4.96 -1.87
C GLN A 38 9.21 4.40 -1.82
N ALA A 39 10.21 5.11 -2.36
CA ALA A 39 11.60 4.66 -2.34
C ALA A 39 12.11 4.47 -0.89
N LEU A 40 11.71 5.37 0.01
CA LEU A 40 12.03 5.30 1.43
C LEU A 40 11.29 4.14 2.13
N ALA A 41 10.03 3.91 1.78
CA ALA A 41 9.23 2.79 2.28
C ALA A 41 9.81 1.43 1.85
N LEU A 42 10.18 1.27 0.58
CA LEU A 42 10.80 0.05 0.05
C LEU A 42 12.09 -0.31 0.78
N LYS A 43 12.94 0.70 1.08
CA LYS A 43 14.15 0.52 1.88
C LYS A 43 13.87 0.04 3.30
N GLN A 44 12.79 0.51 3.93
CA GLN A 44 12.40 0.03 5.26
C GLN A 44 11.83 -1.39 5.20
N LEU A 45 10.99 -1.67 4.20
CA LEU A 45 10.29 -2.94 4.04
C LEU A 45 11.21 -4.09 3.59
N GLN A 46 12.37 -3.80 3.00
CA GLN A 46 13.32 -4.84 2.56
C GLN A 46 13.70 -5.83 3.68
N PHE A 47 13.80 -5.33 4.93
CA PHE A 47 14.15 -6.15 6.10
C PHE A 47 12.98 -7.02 6.59
N TYR A 48 11.75 -6.62 6.26
CA TYR A 48 10.53 -7.29 6.70
C TYR A 48 9.97 -8.27 5.67
N ARG A 49 10.41 -8.20 4.41
CA ARG A 49 9.88 -8.99 3.29
C ARG A 49 9.69 -10.48 3.61
N LYS A 50 10.71 -11.16 4.16
CA LYS A 50 10.62 -12.60 4.48
C LYS A 50 9.70 -12.92 5.68
N ARG A 51 9.50 -11.96 6.60
CA ARG A 51 8.79 -12.18 7.87
C ARG A 51 7.32 -11.75 7.83
N ALA A 52 6.98 -10.85 6.93
CA ALA A 52 5.65 -10.25 6.80
C ALA A 52 4.98 -10.56 5.46
N TYR A 53 5.53 -11.51 4.69
CA TYR A 53 4.94 -11.93 3.43
C TYR A 53 3.57 -12.58 3.65
N HIS A 54 2.57 -12.13 2.90
CA HIS A 54 1.22 -12.65 2.89
C HIS A 54 0.82 -13.07 1.47
N SER A 55 0.53 -14.36 1.30
CA SER A 55 0.01 -14.89 0.05
C SER A 55 -1.49 -15.18 0.16
N GLY A 56 -2.28 -14.49 -0.66
CA GLY A 56 -3.74 -14.61 -0.69
C GLY A 56 -4.49 -13.53 0.11
N PRO A 57 -5.80 -13.73 0.32
CA PRO A 57 -6.69 -12.69 0.83
C PRO A 57 -6.27 -12.16 2.20
N VAL A 58 -6.18 -10.84 2.34
CA VAL A 58 -5.78 -10.17 3.58
C VAL A 58 -6.60 -8.90 3.80
N SER A 59 -6.93 -8.60 5.05
CA SER A 59 -7.49 -7.30 5.44
C SER A 59 -6.38 -6.44 6.02
N LEU A 60 -6.40 -5.15 5.72
CA LEU A 60 -5.42 -4.20 6.25
C LEU A 60 -6.12 -3.25 7.21
N ARG A 61 -5.38 -2.71 8.18
CA ARG A 61 -5.81 -1.53 8.92
C ARG A 61 -4.65 -0.55 8.98
N CYS A 62 -4.85 0.60 8.35
CA CYS A 62 -3.84 1.63 8.17
C CYS A 62 -4.19 2.85 9.03
N ARG A 63 -3.27 3.22 9.93
CA ARG A 63 -3.36 4.42 10.76
C ARG A 63 -2.30 5.40 10.33
N TYR A 64 -2.73 6.53 9.76
CA TYR A 64 -1.83 7.52 9.19
C TYR A 64 -1.59 8.68 10.16
N TYR A 65 -0.31 9.03 10.35
CA TYR A 65 0.12 10.19 11.12
C TYR A 65 0.85 11.17 10.20
N MET A 66 0.24 12.35 9.99
CA MET A 66 0.74 13.38 9.08
C MET A 66 1.73 14.32 9.78
N PRO A 67 2.73 14.88 9.09
CA PRO A 67 3.67 15.80 9.73
C PRO A 67 3.09 17.20 9.98
N ASN A 68 2.09 17.62 9.20
CA ASN A 68 1.43 18.93 9.27
C ASN A 68 0.10 18.95 8.48
N TRP A 69 -0.63 20.07 8.58
CA TRP A 69 -1.89 20.31 7.85
C TRP A 69 -1.71 20.66 6.37
N ALA A 70 -0.50 21.08 5.96
CA ALA A 70 -0.24 21.46 4.58
C ALA A 70 -0.33 20.24 3.66
N HIS A 71 -0.88 20.39 2.45
CA HIS A 71 -1.03 19.31 1.47
C HIS A 71 -1.71 18.05 2.07
N TRP A 72 -2.84 18.27 2.73
CA TRP A 72 -3.62 17.23 3.39
C TRP A 72 -4.14 16.20 2.37
N PRO A 73 -3.78 14.91 2.50
CA PRO A 73 -4.24 13.87 1.59
C PRO A 73 -5.63 13.35 1.95
N ASP A 74 -6.28 12.71 0.99
CA ASP A 74 -7.48 11.90 1.22
C ASP A 74 -7.11 10.49 1.70
N LEU A 75 -7.97 9.88 2.53
CA LEU A 75 -7.74 8.55 3.06
C LEU A 75 -7.65 7.50 1.94
N VAL A 76 -8.54 7.56 0.94
CA VAL A 76 -8.59 6.57 -0.16
C VAL A 76 -7.29 6.56 -0.97
N GLY A 77 -6.74 7.73 -1.27
CA GLY A 77 -5.46 7.89 -1.96
C GLY A 77 -4.28 7.37 -1.15
N LEU A 78 -4.32 7.50 0.18
CA LEU A 78 -3.31 6.90 1.06
C LEU A 78 -3.41 5.38 1.12
N LEU A 79 -4.63 4.85 1.18
CA LEU A 79 -4.90 3.41 1.13
C LEU A 79 -4.37 2.81 -0.17
N GLN A 80 -4.71 3.43 -1.32
CA GLN A 80 -4.18 3.02 -2.62
C GLN A 80 -2.65 3.08 -2.67
N ALA A 81 -2.05 4.18 -2.19
CA ALA A 81 -0.60 4.33 -2.13
C ALA A 81 0.06 3.25 -1.24
N THR A 82 -0.58 2.88 -0.14
CA THR A 82 -0.07 1.87 0.78
C THR A 82 -0.09 0.49 0.14
N SER A 83 -1.18 0.13 -0.53
CA SER A 83 -1.30 -1.16 -1.22
C SER A 83 -0.32 -1.29 -2.38
N ASP A 84 -0.13 -0.23 -3.18
CA ASP A 84 0.93 -0.17 -4.20
C ASP A 84 2.32 -0.43 -3.61
N ILE A 85 2.65 0.23 -2.49
CA ILE A 85 3.95 0.07 -1.80
C ILE A 85 4.13 -1.35 -1.29
N LEU A 86 3.10 -1.96 -0.69
CA LEU A 86 3.19 -3.32 -0.14
C LEU A 86 3.38 -4.37 -1.26
N THR A 87 2.71 -4.19 -2.40
CA THR A 87 2.88 -5.05 -3.58
C THR A 87 4.28 -4.90 -4.16
N GLU A 88 4.77 -3.67 -4.35
CA GLU A 88 6.10 -3.42 -4.90
C GLU A 88 7.23 -3.90 -3.96
N ALA A 89 7.02 -3.79 -2.64
CA ALA A 89 7.92 -4.35 -1.64
C ALA A 89 7.94 -5.90 -1.65
N GLY A 90 6.94 -6.54 -2.28
CA GLY A 90 6.71 -7.98 -2.22
C GLY A 90 6.31 -8.46 -0.84
N ILE A 91 5.59 -7.64 -0.09
CA ILE A 91 4.93 -8.02 1.18
C ILE A 91 3.61 -8.73 0.87
N ILE A 92 2.88 -8.27 -0.13
CA ILE A 92 1.72 -8.94 -0.72
C ILE A 92 1.99 -9.24 -2.19
N ASP A 93 1.36 -10.29 -2.72
CA ASP A 93 1.54 -10.70 -4.12
C ASP A 93 0.90 -9.73 -5.12
N ASP A 94 -0.27 -9.20 -4.77
CA ASP A 94 -1.12 -8.37 -5.62
C ASP A 94 -2.09 -7.61 -4.71
N ASP A 95 -2.32 -6.33 -4.97
CA ASP A 95 -3.20 -5.48 -4.16
C ASP A 95 -4.67 -5.93 -4.28
N MET A 96 -5.01 -6.70 -5.32
CA MET A 96 -6.34 -7.31 -5.47
C MET A 96 -6.72 -8.26 -4.32
N TRP A 97 -5.74 -8.76 -3.57
CA TRP A 97 -5.99 -9.66 -2.44
C TRP A 97 -6.37 -8.89 -1.17
N VAL A 98 -6.28 -7.56 -1.17
CA VAL A 98 -6.73 -6.74 -0.06
C VAL A 98 -8.26 -6.71 -0.04
N ALA A 99 -8.86 -7.39 0.94
CA ALA A 99 -10.30 -7.56 1.05
C ALA A 99 -11.00 -6.29 1.55
N ASN A 100 -10.40 -5.61 2.52
CA ASN A 100 -10.88 -4.36 3.10
C ASN A 100 -9.77 -3.69 3.92
N TYR A 101 -10.06 -2.47 4.36
CA TYR A 101 -9.15 -1.62 5.15
C TYR A 101 -9.63 -1.43 6.61
N ASP A 102 -10.48 -2.33 7.12
CA ASP A 102 -11.07 -2.38 8.47
C ASP A 102 -10.70 -1.24 9.46
N GLY A 103 -11.44 -0.13 9.43
CA GLY A 103 -11.27 0.98 10.38
C GLY A 103 -10.04 1.86 10.16
N SER A 104 -9.44 1.83 8.96
CA SER A 104 -8.34 2.72 8.60
C SER A 104 -8.74 4.19 8.67
N GLU A 105 -7.83 5.03 9.12
CA GLU A 105 -8.08 6.45 9.34
C GLU A 105 -6.79 7.29 9.28
N ILE A 106 -6.96 8.59 9.03
CA ILE A 106 -5.92 9.58 9.32
C ILE A 106 -6.10 9.97 10.78
N VAL A 107 -5.23 9.45 11.65
CA VAL A 107 -5.34 9.60 13.11
C VAL A 107 -5.10 11.05 13.53
N GLY A 108 -4.21 11.75 12.84
CA GLY A 108 -3.90 13.14 13.12
C GLY A 108 -2.49 13.53 12.73
N ILE A 109 -1.94 14.50 13.47
CA ILE A 109 -0.63 15.07 13.20
C ILE A 109 0.41 14.58 14.21
N ASP A 110 1.51 14.08 13.69
CA ASP A 110 2.75 13.78 14.41
C ASP A 110 3.93 14.37 13.63
N LYS A 111 4.37 15.56 14.04
CA LYS A 111 5.46 16.29 13.37
C LYS A 111 6.82 15.61 13.53
N ALA A 112 7.04 14.94 14.66
CA ALA A 112 8.31 14.29 14.96
C ALA A 112 8.43 12.94 14.25
N ASN A 113 7.33 12.19 14.19
CA ASN A 113 7.31 10.81 13.71
C ASN A 113 6.13 10.54 12.77
N SER A 114 6.07 11.27 11.66
CA SER A 114 5.13 10.97 10.58
C SER A 114 5.36 9.55 10.07
N ARG A 115 4.28 8.77 9.99
CA ARG A 115 4.33 7.34 9.67
C ARG A 115 2.97 6.81 9.26
N VAL A 116 2.96 5.63 8.67
CA VAL A 116 1.79 4.76 8.63
C VAL A 116 2.06 3.52 9.47
N GLU A 117 1.08 3.17 10.30
CA GLU A 117 1.04 1.89 10.98
C GLU A 117 0.05 0.98 10.24
N ILE A 118 0.52 -0.19 9.82
CA ILE A 118 -0.24 -1.14 9.00
C ILE A 118 -0.40 -2.42 9.81
N GLU A 119 -1.63 -2.79 10.11
CA GLU A 119 -1.97 -4.06 10.74
C GLU A 119 -2.55 -5.01 9.68
N PHE A 120 -2.10 -6.26 9.68
CA PHE A 120 -2.58 -7.34 8.82
C PHE A 120 -3.59 -8.18 9.61
N ILE A 121 -4.82 -8.23 9.11
CA ILE A 121 -5.96 -8.88 9.72
C ILE A 121 -6.34 -10.08 8.85
N GLN A 122 -6.57 -11.23 9.48
CA GLN A 122 -7.03 -12.42 8.78
C GLN A 122 -8.44 -12.20 8.24
N VAL A 123 -8.63 -12.51 6.97
CA VAL A 123 -9.95 -12.52 6.33
C VAL A 123 -10.65 -13.82 6.71
N LYS A 124 -11.96 -13.75 6.97
CA LYS A 124 -12.77 -14.95 7.19
C LYS A 124 -12.73 -15.85 5.95
N GLU A 125 -12.57 -17.16 6.17
CA GLU A 125 -12.64 -18.15 5.11
C GLU A 125 -14.01 -18.13 4.42
N GLY A 126 -14.05 -18.50 3.14
CA GLY A 126 -15.29 -18.52 2.34
C GLY A 126 -15.68 -17.18 1.69
N THR A 127 -14.82 -16.16 1.73
CA THR A 127 -15.02 -14.97 0.90
C THR A 127 -14.72 -15.24 -0.58
N ILE A 128 -15.30 -14.43 -1.46
CA ILE A 128 -15.10 -14.51 -2.92
C ILE A 128 -13.61 -14.46 -3.34
N LEU A 129 -12.75 -13.85 -2.52
CA LEU A 129 -11.32 -13.79 -2.78
C LEU A 129 -10.63 -15.15 -2.59
N TYR A 130 -11.08 -15.97 -1.63
CA TYR A 130 -10.58 -17.35 -1.52
C TYR A 130 -11.00 -18.19 -2.73
N GLU A 131 -12.27 -18.08 -3.16
CA GLU A 131 -12.74 -18.77 -4.37
C GLU A 131 -11.96 -18.34 -5.63
N LEU A 132 -11.68 -17.04 -5.77
CA LEU A 132 -10.93 -16.49 -6.89
C LEU A 132 -9.48 -16.99 -6.90
N ARG A 133 -8.84 -17.07 -5.73
CA ARG A 133 -7.50 -17.66 -5.57
C ARG A 133 -7.50 -19.10 -6.05
N ASP A 134 -8.41 -19.92 -5.56
CA ASP A 134 -8.46 -21.35 -5.89
C ASP A 134 -8.71 -21.58 -7.39
N ARG A 135 -9.60 -20.79 -8.00
CA ARG A 135 -9.82 -20.79 -9.46
C ARG A 135 -8.55 -20.46 -10.26
N ARG A 136 -7.74 -19.50 -9.80
CA ARG A 136 -6.48 -19.12 -10.46
C ARG A 136 -5.41 -20.20 -10.33
N HIS A 137 -5.32 -20.88 -9.18
CA HIS A 137 -4.40 -22.00 -8.98
C HIS A 137 -4.74 -23.20 -9.89
N THR A 138 -6.02 -23.57 -9.95
CA THR A 138 -6.47 -24.70 -10.79
C THR A 138 -6.24 -24.45 -12.29
N LYS A 139 -6.34 -23.21 -12.77
CA LYS A 139 -6.01 -22.85 -14.15
C LYS A 139 -4.52 -22.92 -14.45
N ARG A 140 -3.65 -22.57 -13.49
CA ARG A 140 -2.19 -22.67 -13.65
C ARG A 140 -1.70 -24.12 -13.63
N ALA A 141 -2.32 -25.00 -12.84
CA ALA A 141 -1.96 -26.42 -12.76
C ALA A 141 -2.36 -27.25 -14.00
N LYS A 142 -3.22 -26.72 -14.87
CA LYS A 142 -3.67 -27.36 -16.12
C LYS A 142 -2.89 -26.93 -17.36
N ARG A 143 -1.91 -26.03 -17.22
CA ARG A 143 -0.99 -25.59 -18.28
C ARG A 143 0.37 -26.23 -18.06
#